data_AF-A0A2A2GA39-F1
#
_entry.id   AF-A0A2A2GA39-F1
#
_cell.length_a   1.000
_cell.length_b   1.000
_cell.length_c   1.000
_cell.angle_alpha   90.00
_cell.angle_beta   90.00
_cell.angle_gamma   90.00
#
_symmetry.space_group_name_H-M   'P 1'
#
loop_
_entity.id
_entity.type
_entity.pdbx_description
1 polymer ?
#
loop_
_entity_poly.entity_id
_entity_poly.type
_entity_poly.pdbx_seq_one_letter_code
_entity_poly.pdbx_strand_id
1 'polypeptide(L)'
;MNIETYLRETIEEAVRKVIREELKDFKEEISNSITSKSKNRNVTKDRRQSQSKIIRPKELANMLSISISTLYKMQSDDQLPDKVKISSHAVGWLRSDIEEWLVSRKQDK
;
A
#
# COMPACT_ATOMS: atom_id res chain seq x y z
N MET A 1 -8.02 -2.15 -50.83
CA MET A 1 -7.22 -2.66 -49.69
C MET A 1 -5.76 -2.52 -50.08
N ASN A 2 -5.06 -1.56 -49.49
CA ASN A 2 -3.69 -1.23 -49.91
C ASN A 2 -2.72 -2.29 -49.36
N ILE A 3 -1.72 -2.69 -50.14
CA ILE A 3 -0.74 -3.72 -49.76
C ILE A 3 -0.01 -3.31 -48.48
N GLU A 4 0.26 -2.01 -48.29
CA GLU A 4 0.82 -1.47 -47.06
C GLU A 4 -0.10 -1.65 -45.84
N THR A 5 -1.42 -1.58 -46.02
CA THR A 5 -2.40 -1.80 -44.94
C THR A 5 -2.38 -3.26 -44.50
N TYR A 6 -2.39 -4.19 -45.46
CA TYR A 6 -2.33 -5.62 -45.18
C TYR A 6 -1.01 -6.02 -44.50
N LEU A 7 0.12 -5.48 -44.95
CA LEU A 7 1.43 -5.72 -44.34
C LEU A 7 1.50 -5.18 -42.90
N ARG A 8 1.00 -3.96 -42.65
CA ARG A 8 0.94 -3.39 -41.30
C ARG A 8 0.03 -4.19 -40.38
N GLU A 9 -1.14 -4.57 -40.85
CA GLU A 9 -2.11 -5.34 -40.08
C GLU A 9 -1.58 -6.75 -39.75
N THR A 10 -0.94 -7.41 -40.71
CA THR A 10 -0.32 -8.73 -40.52
C THR A 10 0.84 -8.68 -39.53
N ILE A 11 1.69 -7.64 -39.60
CA ILE A 11 2.80 -7.45 -38.65
C ILE A 11 2.27 -7.13 -37.26
N GLU A 12 1.26 -6.26 -37.14
CA GLU A 12 0.63 -5.98 -35.86
C GLU A 12 0.00 -7.22 -35.25
N GLU A 13 -0.70 -8.03 -36.04
CA GLU A 13 -1.29 -9.29 -35.57
C GLU A 13 -0.22 -10.28 -35.12
N ALA A 14 0.90 -10.38 -35.85
CA ALA A 14 2.03 -11.24 -35.50
C ALA A 14 2.71 -10.78 -34.20
N VAL A 15 3.00 -9.47 -34.07
CA VAL A 15 3.59 -8.89 -32.86
C VAL A 15 2.65 -9.04 -31.67
N ARG A 16 1.34 -8.78 -31.84
CA ARG A 16 0.33 -9.01 -30.80
C ARG A 16 0.24 -10.48 -30.42
N LYS A 17 0.47 -11.42 -31.34
CA LYS A 17 0.44 -12.86 -31.05
C LYS A 17 1.65 -13.28 -30.23
N VAL A 18 2.86 -12.86 -30.64
CA VAL A 18 4.11 -13.11 -29.90
C VAL A 18 4.04 -12.49 -28.51
N ILE A 19 3.67 -11.23 -28.38
CA ILE A 19 3.51 -10.56 -27.08
C ILE A 19 2.44 -11.27 -26.22
N ARG A 20 1.35 -11.77 -26.81
CA ARG A 20 0.32 -12.51 -26.06
C ARG A 20 0.78 -13.88 -25.58
N GLU A 21 1.65 -14.56 -26.32
CA GLU A 21 2.24 -15.85 -25.92
C GLU A 21 3.30 -15.64 -24.83
N GLU A 22 4.24 -14.72 -25.04
CA GLU A 22 5.27 -14.34 -24.06
C GLU A 22 4.64 -13.83 -22.75
N LEU A 23 3.59 -13.00 -22.83
CA LEU A 23 2.89 -12.51 -21.64
C LEU A 23 1.97 -13.56 -20.99
N LYS A 24 1.53 -14.60 -21.73
CA LYS A 24 0.77 -15.70 -21.14
C LYS A 24 1.65 -16.50 -20.20
N ASP A 25 2.86 -16.83 -20.65
CA ASP A 25 3.82 -17.59 -19.87
C ASP A 25 4.26 -16.77 -18.65
N PHE A 26 4.53 -15.47 -18.82
CA PHE A 26 4.84 -14.57 -17.71
C PHE A 26 3.67 -14.39 -16.72
N LYS A 27 2.43 -14.31 -17.22
CA LYS A 27 1.23 -14.22 -16.38
C LYS A 27 0.95 -15.52 -15.64
N GLU A 28 1.24 -16.67 -16.25
CA GLU A 28 1.17 -17.99 -15.60
C GLU A 28 2.29 -18.17 -14.57
N GLU A 29 3.49 -17.65 -14.82
CA GLU A 29 4.62 -17.67 -13.88
C GLU A 29 4.38 -16.75 -12.67
N ILE A 30 3.85 -15.54 -12.91
CA ILE A 30 3.36 -14.66 -11.84
C ILE A 30 2.19 -15.31 -11.11
N SER A 31 1.24 -15.91 -11.83
CA SER A 31 0.12 -16.60 -11.19
C SER A 31 0.62 -17.73 -10.31
N ASN A 32 1.48 -18.64 -10.79
CA ASN A 32 1.99 -19.80 -10.07
C ASN A 32 2.94 -19.46 -8.93
N SER A 33 3.72 -18.38 -9.02
CA SER A 33 4.49 -17.83 -7.90
C SER A 33 3.58 -17.18 -6.83
N ILE A 34 2.44 -16.62 -7.23
CA ILE A 34 1.38 -16.19 -6.31
C ILE A 34 0.60 -17.41 -5.75
N THR A 35 0.41 -18.49 -6.52
CA THR A 35 -0.35 -19.69 -6.12
C THR A 35 0.45 -20.60 -5.19
N SER A 36 1.75 -20.77 -5.36
CA SER A 36 2.61 -21.45 -4.37
C SER A 36 2.85 -20.60 -3.12
N LYS A 37 2.56 -19.29 -3.20
CA LYS A 37 2.40 -18.37 -2.05
C LYS A 37 0.95 -18.27 -1.55
N SER A 38 0.00 -19.03 -2.13
CA SER A 38 -1.43 -19.07 -1.80
C SER A 38 -1.72 -19.88 -0.54
N LYS A 39 -1.01 -19.56 0.54
CA LYS A 39 -1.58 -19.61 1.89
C LYS A 39 -1.92 -18.21 2.43
N ASN A 40 -1.66 -17.14 1.67
CA ASN A 40 -1.74 -15.75 2.15
C ASN A 40 -2.58 -14.77 1.28
N ARG A 41 -3.66 -15.22 0.61
CA ARG A 41 -4.53 -14.29 -0.15
C ARG A 41 -5.41 -13.37 0.71
N ASN A 42 -5.55 -13.63 2.02
CA ASN A 42 -6.23 -12.71 2.93
C ASN A 42 -5.38 -11.47 3.28
N VAL A 43 -4.08 -11.48 3.00
CA VAL A 43 -3.14 -10.43 3.43
C VAL A 43 -3.33 -9.11 2.67
N THR A 44 -3.69 -9.13 1.39
CA THR A 44 -3.74 -7.90 0.57
C THR A 44 -4.98 -7.04 0.83
N LYS A 45 -6.12 -7.66 1.14
CA LYS A 45 -7.36 -6.93 1.51
C LYS A 45 -7.29 -6.36 2.93
N ASP A 46 -6.74 -7.15 3.86
CA ASP A 46 -6.53 -6.74 5.25
C ASP A 46 -5.50 -5.61 5.37
N ARG A 47 -4.43 -5.64 4.55
CA ARG A 47 -3.40 -4.59 4.59
C ARG A 47 -3.93 -3.21 4.16
N ARG A 48 -4.81 -3.13 3.16
CA ARG A 48 -5.42 -1.84 2.78
C ARG A 48 -6.36 -1.32 3.86
N GLN A 49 -7.14 -2.19 4.51
CA GLN A 49 -8.02 -1.79 5.60
C GLN A 49 -7.26 -1.40 6.87
N SER A 50 -6.15 -2.07 7.19
CA SER A 50 -5.32 -1.74 8.35
C SER A 50 -4.55 -0.43 8.18
N GLN A 51 -4.11 -0.10 6.96
CA GLN A 51 -3.44 1.17 6.66
C GLN A 51 -4.39 2.37 6.75
N SER A 52 -5.63 2.22 6.28
CA SER A 52 -6.67 3.25 6.41
C SER A 52 -7.36 3.27 7.78
N LYS A 53 -6.90 2.47 8.75
CA LYS A 53 -7.50 2.41 10.08
C LYS A 53 -7.06 3.61 10.92
N ILE A 54 -8.02 4.23 11.61
CA ILE A 54 -7.72 5.27 12.58
C ILE A 54 -7.36 4.62 13.92
N ILE A 55 -6.21 4.99 14.47
CA ILE A 55 -5.73 4.56 15.78
C ILE A 55 -6.02 5.61 16.85
N ARG A 56 -6.45 5.15 18.02
CA ARG A 56 -6.79 6.02 19.16
C ARG A 56 -5.53 6.37 19.97
N PRO A 57 -5.53 7.45 20.78
CA PRO A 57 -4.37 7.84 21.58
C PRO A 57 -3.79 6.70 22.43
N LYS A 58 -4.64 5.89 23.06
CA LYS A 58 -4.20 4.73 23.87
C LYS A 58 -3.50 3.66 23.03
N GLU A 59 -3.99 3.40 21.83
CA GLU A 59 -3.41 2.42 20.90
C GLU A 59 -2.08 2.94 20.35
N LEU A 60 -2.02 4.22 19.98
CA LEU A 60 -0.79 4.87 19.52
C LEU A 60 0.29 4.90 20.61
N ALA A 61 -0.06 5.23 21.85
CA ALA A 61 0.87 5.19 22.98
C ALA A 61 1.47 3.79 23.20
N ASN A 62 0.63 2.75 23.11
CA ASN A 62 1.09 1.36 23.19
C ASN A 62 2.00 1.00 22.00
N MET A 63 1.65 1.43 20.79
CA MET A 63 2.44 1.18 19.57
C MET A 63 3.85 1.80 19.67
N LEU A 64 3.95 3.01 20.22
CA LEU A 64 5.22 3.70 20.44
C LEU A 64 5.91 3.29 21.75
N SER A 65 5.28 2.41 22.55
CA SER A 65 5.76 1.99 23.88
C SER A 65 6.05 3.16 24.83
N ILE A 66 5.16 4.16 24.84
CA ILE A 66 5.24 5.35 25.70
C ILE A 66 3.97 5.52 26.53
N SER A 67 4.03 6.38 27.55
CA SER A 67 2.84 6.76 28.30
C SER A 67 1.93 7.69 27.48
N ILE A 68 0.63 7.69 27.79
CA ILE A 68 -0.36 8.58 27.14
C ILE A 68 -0.01 10.06 27.41
N SER A 69 0.50 10.39 28.59
CA SER A 69 0.91 11.77 28.90
C SER A 69 2.12 12.21 28.07
N THR A 70 3.09 11.32 27.83
CA THR A 70 4.20 11.56 26.91
C THR A 70 3.68 11.79 25.48
N LEU A 71 2.73 10.98 25.03
CA LEU A 71 2.12 11.14 23.71
C LEU A 71 1.49 12.54 23.55
N TYR A 72 0.74 13.01 24.55
CA TYR A 72 0.15 14.36 24.50
C TYR A 72 1.19 15.47 24.54
N LYS A 73 2.31 15.30 25.27
CA LYS A 73 3.44 16.25 25.21
C LYS A 73 4.03 16.32 23.81
N MET A 74 4.34 15.17 23.21
CA MET A 74 4.85 15.11 21.83
C MET A 74 3.87 15.73 20.83
N GLN A 75 2.57 15.59 21.07
CA GLN A 75 1.54 16.21 20.24
C GLN A 75 1.49 17.74 20.42
N SER A 76 1.75 18.25 21.63
CA SER A 76 1.85 19.69 21.89
C SER A 76 3.14 20.30 21.34
N ASP A 77 4.20 19.50 21.26
CA ASP A 77 5.51 19.89 20.71
C ASP A 77 5.56 19.74 19.17
N ASP A 78 4.42 19.50 18.51
CA ASP A 78 4.29 19.26 17.06
C ASP A 78 5.23 18.17 16.51
N GLN A 79 5.59 17.19 17.35
CA GLN A 79 6.51 16.10 17.01
C GLN A 79 5.83 14.90 16.35
N LEU A 80 4.49 14.90 16.32
CA LEU A 80 3.63 13.84 15.79
C LEU A 80 2.87 14.34 14.55
N PRO A 81 2.41 13.43 13.68
CA PRO A 81 1.55 13.78 12.56
C PRO A 81 0.22 14.38 13.01
N ASP A 82 -0.45 15.03 12.05
CA ASP A 82 -1.76 15.62 12.26
C ASP A 82 -2.79 14.59 12.72
N LYS A 83 -3.59 14.98 13.71
CA LYS A 83 -4.68 14.17 14.24
C LYS A 83 -5.94 14.34 13.40
N VAL A 84 -6.61 13.23 13.14
CA VAL A 84 -7.95 13.18 12.54
C VAL A 84 -9.01 13.33 13.63
N LYS A 85 -9.86 14.35 13.50
CA LYS A 85 -11.02 14.52 14.38
C LYS A 85 -12.13 13.58 13.94
N ILE A 86 -12.50 12.63 14.80
CA ILE A 86 -13.58 11.66 14.53
C ILE A 86 -14.93 12.23 15.01
N SER A 87 -14.95 12.90 16.16
CA SER A 87 -16.15 13.56 16.72
C SER A 87 -15.76 14.74 17.62
N SER A 88 -16.74 15.35 18.29
CA SER A 88 -16.52 16.41 19.28
C SER A 88 -15.61 15.98 20.44
N HIS A 89 -15.70 14.73 20.88
CA HIS A 89 -14.98 14.21 22.05
C HIS A 89 -13.87 13.20 21.70
N ALA A 90 -13.66 12.94 20.40
CA ALA A 90 -12.85 11.82 19.98
C ALA A 90 -11.93 12.18 18.83
N VAL A 91 -10.63 11.96 19.05
CA VAL A 91 -9.55 12.15 18.06
C VAL A 91 -8.82 10.82 17.81
N GLY A 92 -8.05 10.77 16.75
CA GLY A 92 -7.15 9.66 16.43
C GLY A 92 -6.17 10.04 15.32
N TRP A 93 -5.37 9.09 14.87
CA TRP A 93 -4.41 9.27 13.78
C TRP A 93 -4.63 8.20 12.72
N LEU A 94 -4.36 8.53 11.47
CA LEU A 94 -4.26 7.51 10.44
C LEU A 94 -3.04 6.64 10.72
N ARG A 95 -3.23 5.33 10.69
CA ARG A 95 -2.14 4.39 10.92
C ARG A 95 -1.04 4.52 9.85
N SER A 96 -1.43 4.74 8.60
CA SER A 96 -0.50 5.02 7.50
C SER A 96 0.45 6.16 7.83
N ASP A 97 -0.08 7.27 8.31
CA ASP A 97 0.68 8.51 8.53
C ASP A 97 1.70 8.32 9.66
N ILE A 98 1.33 7.56 10.69
CA ILE A 98 2.22 7.23 11.80
C ILE A 98 3.31 6.26 11.36
N GLU A 99 2.98 5.26 10.54
CA GLU A 99 3.98 4.33 9.99
C GLU A 99 4.96 5.06 9.06
N GLU A 100 4.47 5.98 8.21
CA GLU A 100 5.30 6.81 7.35
C GLU A 100 6.22 7.75 8.15
N TRP A 101 5.68 8.40 9.18
CA TRP A 101 6.45 9.23 10.11
C TRP A 101 7.56 8.43 10.83
N LEU A 102 7.27 7.20 11.27
CA LEU A 102 8.28 6.32 11.87
C LEU A 102 9.40 5.98 10.87
N VAL A 103 9.05 5.75 9.60
CA VAL A 103 10.03 5.48 8.55
C VAL A 103 10.89 6.71 8.28
N SER A 104 10.29 7.91 8.20
CA SER A 104 11.01 9.17 8.04
C SER A 104 12.05 9.38 9.14
N ARG A 105 11.67 9.21 10.41
CA ARG A 105 12.61 9.33 11.55
C ARG A 105 13.74 8.30 11.56
N LYS A 106 13.55 7.14 10.91
CA LYS A 106 14.61 6.13 10.80
C LYS A 106 15.72 6.57 9.83
N GLN A 107 15.39 7.42 8.85
CA GLN A 107 16.35 7.89 7.84
C GLN A 107 17.19 9.08 8.30
N ASP A 108 16.75 9.83 9.32
CA ASP A 108 17.49 10.97 9.89
C ASP A 108 18.63 10.56 10.84
N LYS A 109 19.22 9.39 10.64
CA LYS A 109 20.25 8.82 11.52
C LYS A 109 21.49 8.43 10.74
#